data_AF-A0A3N7DZI4-F1
#
_entry.id   AF-A0A3N7DZI4-F1
#
_cell.length_a   1.000
_cell.length_b   1.000
_cell.length_c   1.000
_cell.angle_alpha   90.00
_cell.angle_beta   90.00
_cell.angle_gamma   90.00
#
_symmetry.space_group_name_H-M   'P 1'
#
loop_
_entity.id
_entity.type
_entity.pdbx_description
1 polymer ?
#
loop_
_entity_poly.entity_id
_entity_poly.type
_entity_poly.pdbx_seq_one_letter_code
_entity_poly.pdbx_strand_id
1 'polypeptide(L)'
;MTDSFGGASFLFSLRGSVVRFIGKARTVVKCLCGLLGLTLLGCTFAENKMVAGNIAAINHVEGTAINWFSVNGYRAHGGGGSSCCIILPVKWRPGMKVDVEWEVDPDRFAKIKRKTIGFGFDEEAWASHKAKFQQYRVTVDVPEWPERKLCSLNVHFLTCKRVEVTTSCSIYGQPDYPVKEPRHAKEPAVCPK
;
A
#
# COMPACT_ATOMS: atom_id res chain seq x y z
N MET A 1 17.25 -98.30 26.36
CA MET A 1 16.11 -97.69 27.07
C MET A 1 16.26 -96.19 26.94
N THR A 2 15.44 -95.61 26.06
CA THR A 2 14.82 -94.27 26.07
C THR A 2 15.62 -93.04 26.52
N ASP A 3 15.82 -92.12 25.56
CA ASP A 3 15.47 -90.67 25.51
C ASP A 3 14.96 -89.99 26.80
N SER A 4 15.12 -88.67 27.06
CA SER A 4 15.13 -87.54 26.13
C SER A 4 15.60 -86.24 26.84
N PHE A 5 16.23 -85.33 26.08
CA PHE A 5 16.50 -83.93 26.44
C PHE A 5 15.26 -83.04 26.15
N GLY A 6 14.98 -82.03 26.98
CA GLY A 6 13.98 -81.01 26.65
C GLY A 6 13.87 -79.88 27.69
N GLY A 7 14.53 -78.75 27.45
CA GLY A 7 14.54 -77.61 28.38
C GLY A 7 15.12 -76.32 27.82
N ALA A 8 14.78 -75.94 26.59
CA ALA A 8 15.05 -74.61 26.04
C ALA A 8 13.80 -74.16 25.29
N SER A 9 13.13 -73.07 25.72
CA SER A 9 12.27 -72.27 24.81
C SER A 9 11.67 -70.97 25.34
N PHE A 10 11.65 -70.64 26.64
CA PHE A 10 10.78 -69.53 27.08
C PHE A 10 11.42 -68.14 27.28
N LEU A 11 12.75 -67.97 27.22
CA LEU A 11 13.39 -66.68 27.55
C LEU A 11 13.94 -65.87 26.37
N PHE A 12 13.94 -66.39 25.14
CA PHE A 12 14.51 -65.68 23.98
C PHE A 12 13.53 -64.78 23.21
N SER A 13 12.22 -64.91 23.40
CA SER A 13 11.22 -64.20 22.59
C SER A 13 10.96 -62.74 23.03
N LEU A 14 11.02 -62.44 24.34
CA LEU A 14 10.69 -61.12 24.88
C LEU A 14 11.80 -60.06 24.68
N ARG A 15 13.07 -60.46 24.60
CA ARG A 15 14.20 -59.53 24.37
C ARG A 15 14.27 -58.99 22.94
N GLY A 16 13.92 -59.80 21.94
CA GLY A 16 13.97 -59.40 20.52
C GLY A 16 12.90 -58.37 20.13
N SER A 17 11.70 -58.48 20.70
CA SER A 17 10.58 -57.58 20.42
C SER A 17 10.80 -56.18 21.00
N VAL A 18 11.32 -56.06 22.23
CA VAL A 18 11.60 -54.77 22.87
C VAL A 18 12.70 -54.00 22.12
N VAL A 19 13.78 -54.66 21.69
CA VAL A 19 14.87 -54.03 20.93
C VAL A 19 14.41 -53.56 19.53
N ARG A 20 13.55 -54.33 18.85
CA ARG A 20 12.93 -53.93 17.57
C ARG A 20 11.97 -52.74 17.70
N PHE A 21 11.19 -52.67 18.78
CA PHE A 21 10.29 -51.55 19.06
C PHE A 21 11.06 -50.26 19.36
N ILE A 22 12.13 -50.33 20.17
CA ILE A 22 12.99 -49.17 20.49
C ILE A 22 13.74 -48.67 19.24
N GLY A 23 14.19 -49.57 18.36
CA GLY A 23 14.82 -49.22 17.09
C GLY A 23 13.87 -48.52 16.11
N LYS A 24 12.64 -49.04 15.94
CA LYS A 24 11.61 -48.41 15.11
C LYS A 24 11.15 -47.06 15.67
N ALA A 25 10.96 -46.95 16.98
CA ALA A 25 10.59 -45.69 17.62
C ALA A 25 11.69 -44.61 17.47
N ARG A 26 12.97 -44.97 17.57
CA ARG A 26 14.11 -44.06 17.32
C ARG A 26 14.17 -43.57 15.87
N THR A 27 13.85 -44.42 14.90
CA THR A 27 13.82 -44.04 13.47
C THR A 27 12.61 -43.15 13.16
N VAL A 28 11.43 -43.45 13.71
CA VAL A 28 10.21 -42.66 13.52
C VAL A 28 10.34 -41.28 14.17
N VAL A 29 10.90 -41.17 15.38
CA VAL A 29 11.13 -39.89 16.05
C VAL A 29 12.17 -39.04 15.31
N LYS A 30 13.25 -39.65 14.77
CA LYS A 30 14.23 -38.93 13.93
C LYS A 30 13.62 -38.45 12.61
N CYS A 31 12.76 -39.24 11.96
CA CYS A 31 12.04 -38.82 10.76
C CYS A 31 11.03 -37.70 11.03
N LEU A 32 10.24 -37.79 12.12
CA LEU A 32 9.29 -36.75 12.48
C LEU A 32 9.99 -35.42 12.83
N CYS A 33 11.09 -35.46 13.59
CA CYS A 33 11.86 -34.26 13.91
C CYS A 33 12.59 -33.68 12.68
N GLY A 34 13.03 -34.52 11.73
CA GLY A 34 13.62 -34.08 10.47
C GLY A 34 12.61 -33.40 9.53
N LEU A 35 11.38 -33.91 9.48
CA LEU A 35 10.27 -33.31 8.71
C LEU A 35 9.76 -32.01 9.35
N LEU A 36 9.72 -31.92 10.68
CA LEU A 36 9.34 -30.70 11.41
C LEU A 36 10.41 -29.59 11.35
N GLY A 37 11.70 -29.96 11.17
CA GLY A 37 12.79 -29.01 10.99
C GLY A 37 12.80 -28.33 9.61
N LEU A 38 12.28 -29.00 8.57
CA LEU A 38 12.26 -28.45 7.21
C LEU A 38 11.22 -27.34 7.00
N THR A 39 10.20 -27.24 7.86
CA THR A 39 9.14 -26.23 7.72
C THR A 39 9.52 -24.85 8.29
N LEU A 40 10.67 -24.72 8.95
CA LEU A 40 11.09 -23.48 9.62
C LEU A 40 12.04 -22.57 8.80
N LEU A 41 12.37 -22.92 7.55
CA LEU A 41 13.27 -22.13 6.68
C LEU A 41 12.58 -21.00 5.89
N GLY A 42 11.31 -20.69 6.18
CA GLY A 42 10.45 -19.92 5.26
C GLY A 42 10.16 -18.46 5.60
N CYS A 43 10.78 -17.83 6.60
CA CYS A 43 10.57 -16.40 6.85
C CYS A 43 11.82 -15.60 6.48
N THR A 44 12.05 -15.41 5.17
CA THR A 44 12.93 -14.34 4.71
C THR A 44 12.23 -13.01 5.01
N PHE A 45 12.61 -12.35 6.09
CA PHE A 45 12.26 -10.94 6.29
C PHE A 45 12.92 -10.15 5.15
N ALA A 46 12.16 -9.82 4.12
CA ALA A 46 12.65 -8.95 3.07
C ALA A 46 13.01 -7.61 3.71
N GLU A 47 14.29 -7.20 3.66
CA GLU A 47 14.73 -5.89 4.16
C GLU A 47 13.91 -4.78 3.46
N ASN A 48 12.95 -4.20 4.18
CA ASN A 48 12.15 -3.07 3.73
C ASN A 48 12.78 -1.80 4.30
N LYS A 49 13.86 -1.32 3.66
CA LYS A 49 14.38 0.02 3.96
C LYS A 49 13.31 1.02 3.57
N MET A 50 12.94 1.90 4.50
CA MET A 50 11.94 2.95 4.29
C MET A 50 12.62 4.31 4.14
N VAL A 51 12.00 5.22 3.40
CA VAL A 51 12.47 6.59 3.19
C VAL A 51 11.31 7.55 3.28
N ALA A 52 11.58 8.72 3.87
CA ALA A 52 10.65 9.83 3.91
C ALA A 52 10.61 10.52 2.54
N GLY A 53 9.42 10.71 1.99
CA GLY A 53 9.17 11.45 0.76
C GLY A 53 8.14 12.56 0.96
N ASN A 54 8.06 13.46 -0.01
CA ASN A 54 6.98 14.44 -0.06
C ASN A 54 5.79 13.86 -0.82
N ILE A 55 4.58 14.26 -0.44
CA ILE A 55 3.39 14.14 -1.29
C ILE A 55 3.11 15.49 -1.93
N ALA A 56 2.67 15.51 -3.19
CA ALA A 56 2.29 16.73 -3.89
C ALA A 56 1.04 16.51 -4.74
N ALA A 57 0.21 17.53 -4.91
CA ALA A 57 -0.98 17.48 -5.75
C ALA A 57 -0.77 18.19 -7.09
N ILE A 58 -1.26 17.57 -8.17
CA ILE A 58 -1.42 18.21 -9.46
C ILE A 58 -2.88 18.09 -9.86
N ASN A 59 -3.61 19.21 -9.86
CA ASN A 59 -5.00 19.24 -10.30
C ASN A 59 -5.08 19.50 -11.80
N HIS A 60 -5.68 18.57 -12.53
CA HIS A 60 -5.89 18.70 -13.96
C HIS A 60 -7.26 19.26 -14.31
N VAL A 61 -8.23 19.24 -13.40
CA VAL A 61 -9.62 19.56 -13.73
C VAL A 61 -9.87 21.06 -13.71
N GLU A 62 -10.34 21.61 -14.83
CA GLU A 62 -10.67 23.03 -14.97
C GLU A 62 -11.77 23.45 -13.99
N GLY A 63 -11.68 24.68 -13.47
CA GLY A 63 -12.70 25.25 -12.58
C GLY A 63 -12.72 24.70 -11.15
N THR A 64 -11.93 23.67 -10.85
CA THR A 64 -11.91 23.02 -9.53
C THR A 64 -10.66 23.35 -8.72
N ALA A 65 -10.73 23.23 -7.40
CA ALA A 65 -9.58 23.32 -6.51
C ALA A 65 -9.54 22.15 -5.53
N ILE A 66 -8.36 21.57 -5.33
CA ILE A 66 -8.13 20.58 -4.27
C ILE A 66 -7.86 21.34 -2.98
N ASN A 67 -8.79 21.26 -2.03
CA ASN A 67 -8.67 21.96 -0.74
C ASN A 67 -7.65 21.26 0.15
N TRP A 68 -7.70 19.92 0.16
CA TRP A 68 -6.75 19.05 0.84
C TRP A 68 -6.76 17.68 0.17
N PHE A 69 -5.67 16.94 0.36
CA PHE A 69 -5.62 15.52 0.03
C PHE A 69 -4.80 14.76 1.06
N SER A 70 -4.91 13.43 1.05
CA SER A 70 -4.13 12.54 1.86
C SER A 70 -3.73 11.30 1.06
N VAL A 71 -2.55 10.76 1.37
CA VAL A 71 -2.07 9.48 0.87
C VAL A 71 -1.74 8.61 2.08
N ASN A 72 -2.41 7.47 2.26
CA ASN A 72 -2.26 6.59 3.42
C ASN A 72 -2.33 7.32 4.77
N GLY A 73 -3.19 8.33 4.90
CA GLY A 73 -3.34 9.14 6.13
C GLY A 73 -2.35 10.30 6.27
N TYR A 74 -1.31 10.38 5.42
CA TYR A 74 -0.42 11.55 5.36
C TYR A 74 -1.13 12.68 4.62
N ARG A 75 -1.40 13.80 5.29
CA ARG A 75 -2.27 14.88 4.78
C ARG A 75 -1.46 16.07 4.26
N ALA A 76 -1.98 16.68 3.20
CA ALA A 76 -1.50 17.92 2.60
C ALA A 76 -2.69 18.87 2.35
N HIS A 77 -2.47 20.17 2.54
CA HIS A 77 -3.48 21.20 2.36
C HIS A 77 -3.10 22.12 1.18
N GLY A 78 -4.11 22.60 0.45
CA GLY A 78 -3.99 23.65 -0.56
C GLY A 78 -3.92 23.18 -2.02
N GLY A 79 -4.39 24.04 -2.92
CA GLY A 79 -4.52 23.84 -4.38
C GLY A 79 -3.20 23.64 -5.13
N GLY A 80 -2.55 22.51 -4.88
CA GLY A 80 -1.22 22.15 -5.38
C GLY A 80 -0.14 22.07 -4.29
N GLY A 81 -0.53 22.06 -3.01
CA GLY A 81 0.41 22.01 -1.90
C GLY A 81 1.18 20.70 -1.84
N SER A 82 2.45 20.77 -1.46
CA SER A 82 3.25 19.62 -1.06
C SER A 82 3.34 19.53 0.46
N SER A 83 3.38 18.31 0.98
CA SER A 83 3.57 18.05 2.41
C SER A 83 4.60 16.95 2.59
N CYS A 84 5.50 17.13 3.56
CA CYS A 84 6.34 16.05 4.09
C CYS A 84 5.57 15.38 5.26
N CYS A 85 5.70 14.10 5.58
CA CYS A 85 6.67 13.11 5.13
C CYS A 85 5.97 11.75 5.01
N ILE A 86 5.55 11.37 3.80
CA ILE A 86 5.05 10.00 3.58
C ILE A 86 6.20 9.01 3.70
N ILE A 87 5.95 7.88 4.35
CA ILE A 87 6.95 6.83 4.49
C ILE A 87 6.70 5.77 3.43
N LEU A 88 7.62 5.66 2.48
CA LEU A 88 7.58 4.69 1.38
C LEU A 88 8.80 3.77 1.44
N PRO A 89 8.70 2.53 0.95
CA PRO A 89 9.88 1.68 0.83
C PRO A 89 10.85 2.25 -0.21
N VAL A 90 12.14 2.00 -0.04
CA VAL A 90 13.18 2.40 -1.01
C VAL A 90 13.04 1.60 -2.31
N LYS A 91 12.59 0.34 -2.20
CA LYS A 91 12.36 -0.56 -3.34
C LYS A 91 10.87 -0.72 -3.56
N TRP A 92 10.44 -0.47 -4.79
CA TRP A 92 9.09 -0.79 -5.22
C TRP A 92 8.85 -2.32 -5.19
N ARG A 93 7.59 -2.74 -5.06
CA ARG A 93 7.16 -4.14 -5.11
C ARG A 93 5.86 -4.24 -5.90
N PRO A 94 5.66 -5.31 -6.71
CA PRO A 94 4.40 -5.55 -7.39
C PRO A 94 3.20 -5.57 -6.43
N GLY A 95 2.10 -4.93 -6.86
CA GLY A 95 0.86 -4.83 -6.08
C GLY A 95 0.87 -3.74 -5.00
N MET A 96 1.88 -2.87 -4.98
CA MET A 96 1.89 -1.72 -4.07
C MET A 96 0.77 -0.75 -4.42
N LYS A 97 -0.04 -0.42 -3.43
CA LYS A 97 -1.18 0.49 -3.55
C LYS A 97 -1.11 1.57 -2.48
N VAL A 98 -1.73 2.70 -2.77
CA VAL A 98 -1.96 3.77 -1.80
C VAL A 98 -3.42 4.17 -1.78
N ASP A 99 -3.91 4.48 -0.60
CA ASP A 99 -5.23 5.07 -0.39
C ASP A 99 -5.11 6.58 -0.51
N VAL A 100 -5.80 7.15 -1.48
CA VAL A 100 -5.87 8.59 -1.71
C VAL A 100 -7.25 9.08 -1.27
N GLU A 101 -7.26 10.08 -0.40
CA GLU A 101 -8.46 10.82 -0.01
C GLU A 101 -8.29 12.28 -0.39
N TRP A 102 -9.35 12.95 -0.86
CA TRP A 102 -9.27 14.37 -1.19
C TRP A 102 -10.61 15.06 -1.08
N GLU A 103 -10.53 16.38 -0.89
CA GLU A 103 -11.67 17.28 -0.97
C GLU A 103 -11.48 18.26 -2.13
N VAL A 104 -12.52 18.41 -2.92
CA VAL A 104 -12.56 19.32 -4.06
C VAL A 104 -13.62 20.40 -3.87
N ASP A 105 -13.23 21.64 -4.13
CA ASP A 105 -14.12 22.75 -4.43
C ASP A 105 -14.49 22.69 -5.92
N PRO A 106 -15.77 22.44 -6.27
CA PRO A 106 -16.21 22.35 -7.66
C PRO A 106 -16.23 23.69 -8.40
N ASP A 107 -16.17 24.82 -7.68
CA ASP A 107 -16.15 26.16 -8.27
C ASP A 107 -15.14 27.06 -7.54
N ARG A 108 -13.87 26.89 -7.89
CA ARG A 108 -12.77 27.65 -7.28
C ARG A 108 -12.82 29.16 -7.54
N PHE A 109 -13.63 29.58 -8.52
CA PHE A 109 -13.75 30.97 -8.95
C PHE A 109 -15.09 31.59 -8.52
N ALA A 110 -15.85 30.89 -7.67
CA ALA A 110 -17.10 31.36 -7.10
C ALA A 110 -16.93 32.77 -6.51
N LYS A 111 -17.86 33.66 -6.85
CA LYS A 111 -17.91 35.00 -6.26
C LYS A 111 -18.56 34.93 -4.89
N ILE A 112 -17.73 34.73 -3.86
CA ILE A 112 -18.18 34.64 -2.47
C ILE A 112 -18.18 36.05 -1.86
N LYS A 113 -19.27 36.39 -1.16
CA LYS A 113 -19.40 37.68 -0.46
C LYS A 113 -18.26 37.82 0.55
N ARG A 114 -17.57 38.97 0.50
CA ARG A 114 -16.53 39.31 1.48
C ARG A 114 -17.15 39.96 2.71
N LYS A 115 -16.45 39.86 3.85
CA LYS A 115 -16.82 40.67 5.02
C LYS A 115 -16.76 42.16 4.65
N THR A 116 -17.70 42.94 5.17
CA THR A 116 -17.72 44.39 4.97
C THR A 116 -16.60 45.10 5.73
N ILE A 117 -16.12 44.49 6.82
CA ILE A 117 -15.01 44.96 7.64
C ILE A 117 -14.05 43.80 7.88
N GLY A 118 -12.74 44.04 7.71
CA GLY A 118 -11.69 43.06 7.94
C GLY A 118 -11.39 42.14 6.75
N PHE A 119 -10.62 41.08 7.02
CA PHE A 119 -10.20 40.11 6.01
C PHE A 119 -11.11 38.87 6.00
N GLY A 120 -11.29 38.28 4.82
CA GLY A 120 -12.00 37.02 4.63
C GLY A 120 -13.40 37.16 4.05
N PHE A 121 -14.08 36.02 3.99
CA PHE A 121 -15.43 35.90 3.47
C PHE A 121 -16.48 36.08 4.56
N ASP A 122 -17.63 36.58 4.16
CA ASP A 122 -18.85 36.53 4.96
C ASP A 122 -19.12 35.07 5.37
N GLU A 123 -19.47 34.85 6.63
CA GLU A 123 -19.47 33.50 7.22
C GLU A 123 -20.57 32.62 6.65
N GLU A 124 -21.77 33.17 6.46
CA GLU A 124 -22.89 32.45 5.85
C GLU A 124 -22.60 32.17 4.38
N ALA A 125 -22.03 33.13 3.65
CA ALA A 125 -21.63 32.94 2.26
C ALA A 125 -20.54 31.88 2.12
N TRP A 126 -19.54 31.87 3.01
CA TRP A 126 -18.49 30.86 3.03
C TRP A 126 -19.02 29.48 3.41
N ALA A 127 -19.89 29.39 4.42
CA ALA A 127 -20.53 28.13 4.82
C ALA A 127 -21.36 27.55 3.67
N SER A 128 -22.12 28.40 2.96
CA SER A 128 -22.92 28.00 1.79
C SER A 128 -22.05 27.53 0.63
N HIS A 129 -20.89 28.14 0.42
CA HIS A 129 -19.92 27.67 -0.59
C HIS A 129 -19.30 26.34 -0.19
N LYS A 130 -18.80 26.23 1.05
CA LYS A 130 -18.19 25.02 1.59
C LYS A 130 -19.12 23.82 1.58
N ALA A 131 -20.44 24.03 1.72
CA ALA A 131 -21.44 22.97 1.63
C ALA A 131 -21.47 22.27 0.26
N LYS A 132 -20.89 22.86 -0.78
CA LYS A 132 -20.78 22.27 -2.12
C LYS A 132 -19.52 21.42 -2.31
N PHE A 133 -18.59 21.46 -1.36
CA PHE A 133 -17.35 20.70 -1.45
C PHE A 133 -17.65 19.21 -1.44
N GLN A 134 -16.88 18.47 -2.21
CA GLN A 134 -17.06 17.04 -2.36
C GLN A 134 -15.82 16.32 -1.86
N GLN A 135 -16.02 15.21 -1.17
CA GLN A 135 -14.95 14.36 -0.66
C GLN A 135 -14.97 13.02 -1.37
N TYR A 136 -13.78 12.52 -1.67
CA TYR A 136 -13.58 11.30 -2.43
C TYR A 136 -12.45 10.47 -1.82
N ARG A 137 -12.51 9.16 -2.10
CA ARG A 137 -11.46 8.21 -1.75
C ARG A 137 -11.30 7.19 -2.87
N VAL A 138 -10.06 6.81 -3.15
CA VAL A 138 -9.72 5.74 -4.09
C VAL A 138 -8.42 5.06 -3.68
N THR A 139 -8.34 3.76 -3.90
CA THR A 139 -7.08 3.01 -3.78
C THR A 139 -6.48 2.85 -5.18
N VAL A 140 -5.25 3.32 -5.38
CA VAL A 140 -4.58 3.29 -6.69
C VAL A 140 -3.27 2.52 -6.60
N ASP A 141 -2.92 1.86 -7.71
CA ASP A 141 -1.62 1.24 -7.87
C ASP A 141 -0.53 2.30 -7.97
N VAL A 142 0.59 2.06 -7.28
CA VAL A 142 1.77 2.90 -7.40
C VAL A 142 2.64 2.33 -8.51
N PRO A 143 2.99 3.09 -9.55
CA PRO A 143 3.86 2.59 -10.61
C PRO A 143 5.25 2.28 -10.07
N GLU A 144 5.93 1.35 -10.74
CA GLU A 144 7.30 0.97 -10.40
C GLU A 144 8.25 2.17 -10.55
N TRP A 145 9.17 2.29 -9.59
CA TRP A 145 10.30 3.22 -9.68
C TRP A 145 11.63 2.47 -9.61
N PRO A 146 12.66 2.95 -10.32
CA PRO A 146 13.99 2.35 -10.23
C PRO A 146 14.52 2.40 -8.80
N GLU A 147 15.22 1.36 -8.36
CA GLU A 147 15.78 1.32 -7.01
C GLU A 147 16.56 2.61 -6.69
N ARG A 148 16.26 3.24 -5.54
CA ARG A 148 16.89 4.48 -5.05
C ARG A 148 16.62 5.75 -5.88
N LYS A 149 15.70 5.72 -6.84
CA LYS A 149 15.16 6.93 -7.52
C LYS A 149 13.72 7.21 -7.09
N LEU A 150 13.51 7.32 -5.79
CA LEU A 150 12.23 7.74 -5.22
C LEU A 150 12.28 9.25 -4.96
N CYS A 151 11.49 10.01 -5.71
CA CYS A 151 11.27 11.43 -5.47
C CYS A 151 9.91 11.65 -4.78
N SER A 152 9.30 12.82 -4.95
CA SER A 152 7.97 13.09 -4.40
C SER A 152 6.92 12.15 -5.02
N LEU A 153 6.00 11.65 -4.19
CA LEU A 153 4.79 11.00 -4.66
C LEU A 153 3.78 12.09 -5.08
N ASN A 154 3.67 12.31 -6.37
CA ASN A 154 2.73 13.24 -6.96
C ASN A 154 1.40 12.53 -7.20
N VAL A 155 0.31 13.17 -6.77
CA VAL A 155 -1.07 12.72 -6.95
C VAL A 155 -1.72 13.62 -7.99
N HIS A 156 -2.09 13.02 -9.12
CA HIS A 156 -2.76 13.66 -10.23
C HIS A 156 -4.27 13.47 -10.09
N PHE A 157 -5.00 14.57 -9.89
CA PHE A 157 -6.46 14.57 -9.87
C PHE A 157 -6.96 14.86 -11.28
N LEU A 158 -7.55 13.85 -11.91
CA LEU A 158 -8.01 13.89 -13.29
C LEU A 158 -9.53 14.04 -13.36
N THR A 159 -10.03 14.26 -14.57
CA THR A 159 -11.47 14.26 -14.84
C THR A 159 -12.09 12.92 -14.47
N CYS A 160 -13.39 12.92 -14.19
CA CYS A 160 -14.13 11.74 -13.76
C CYS A 160 -13.65 11.13 -12.46
N LYS A 161 -13.07 11.95 -11.58
CA LYS A 161 -12.57 11.54 -10.25
C LYS A 161 -11.51 10.46 -10.32
N ARG A 162 -10.84 10.31 -11.47
CA ARG A 162 -9.70 9.41 -11.62
C ARG A 162 -8.49 10.01 -10.91
N VAL A 163 -7.69 9.13 -10.33
CA VAL A 163 -6.44 9.50 -9.67
C VAL A 163 -5.32 8.66 -10.27
N GLU A 164 -4.22 9.33 -10.59
CA GLU A 164 -2.98 8.67 -10.94
C GLU A 164 -1.88 9.13 -9.99
N VAL A 165 -0.97 8.23 -9.66
CA VAL A 165 0.17 8.54 -8.78
C VAL A 165 1.47 8.30 -9.52
N THR A 166 2.46 9.15 -9.26
CA THR A 166 3.79 8.98 -9.83
C THR A 166 4.87 9.42 -8.84
N THR A 167 5.99 8.73 -8.85
CA THR A 167 7.16 9.04 -8.02
C THR A 167 8.31 9.64 -8.84
N SER A 168 7.99 10.18 -10.03
CA SER A 168 8.98 10.74 -10.95
C SER A 168 9.78 11.88 -10.34
N CYS A 169 11.08 11.88 -10.63
CA CYS A 169 11.98 12.98 -10.32
C CYS A 169 11.95 14.11 -11.36
N SER A 170 11.28 13.89 -12.48
CA SER A 170 11.12 14.87 -13.55
C SER A 170 9.99 15.85 -13.22
N ILE A 171 9.98 17.00 -13.87
CA ILE A 171 8.95 18.02 -13.67
C ILE A 171 7.77 17.72 -14.60
N TYR A 172 6.53 17.86 -14.10
CA TYR A 172 5.34 17.72 -14.93
C TYR A 172 5.39 18.64 -16.16
N GLY A 173 5.07 18.09 -17.33
CA GLY A 173 5.18 18.74 -18.64
C GLY A 173 6.46 18.41 -19.41
N GLN A 174 7.46 17.77 -18.77
CA GLN A 174 8.64 17.28 -19.48
C GLN A 174 8.35 16.01 -20.30
N PRO A 175 9.10 15.76 -21.40
CA PRO A 175 8.90 14.60 -22.25
C PRO A 175 8.98 13.24 -21.53
N ASP A 176 9.74 13.15 -20.45
CA ASP A 176 9.96 11.95 -19.65
C ASP A 176 8.99 11.80 -18.46
N TYR A 177 8.13 12.79 -18.19
CA TYR A 177 7.20 12.71 -17.07
C TYR A 177 6.07 11.69 -17.32
N PRO A 178 5.76 10.74 -16.41
CA PRO A 178 4.84 9.64 -16.72
C PRO A 178 3.41 10.06 -17.08
N VAL A 179 2.83 11.03 -16.35
CA VAL A 179 1.45 11.49 -16.57
C VAL A 179 1.42 12.61 -17.62
N LYS A 180 0.63 12.45 -18.69
CA LYS A 180 0.65 13.34 -19.86
C LYS A 180 -0.61 14.20 -20.01
N GLU A 181 -1.62 13.92 -19.20
CA GLU A 181 -2.91 14.61 -19.18
C GLU A 181 -2.68 16.10 -19.02
N PRO A 182 -3.31 16.96 -19.83
CA PRO A 182 -3.14 18.40 -19.73
C PRO A 182 -3.74 18.93 -18.43
N ARG A 183 -3.27 20.10 -17.99
CA ARG A 183 -3.97 20.89 -16.97
C ARG A 183 -5.16 21.60 -17.60
N HIS A 184 -6.14 21.96 -16.77
CA HIS A 184 -7.38 22.61 -17.21
C HIS A 184 -8.20 21.75 -18.19
N ALA A 185 -8.19 20.44 -17.98
CA ALA A 185 -9.08 19.52 -18.66
C ALA A 185 -10.53 19.77 -18.23
N LYS A 186 -11.43 19.89 -19.21
CA LYS A 186 -12.86 20.01 -18.96
C LYS A 186 -13.44 18.67 -18.55
N GLU A 187 -14.29 18.69 -17.52
CA GLU A 187 -15.04 17.51 -17.13
C GLU A 187 -15.95 17.09 -18.29
N PRO A 188 -15.89 15.82 -18.75
CA PRO A 188 -16.74 15.34 -19.81
C PRO A 188 -18.19 15.25 -19.32
N ALA A 189 -19.15 15.35 -20.26
CA ALA A 189 -20.58 15.24 -19.93
C ALA A 189 -20.95 13.86 -19.37
N VAL A 190 -20.21 12.82 -19.76
CA VAL A 190 -20.38 11.45 -19.28
C VAL A 190 -19.02 10.88 -18.94
N CYS A 191 -18.91 10.33 -17.74
CA CYS A 191 -17.72 9.62 -17.31
C CYS A 191 -17.76 8.15 -17.73
N PRO A 192 -16.66 7.61 -18.30
CA PRO A 192 -16.56 6.19 -18.55
C PRO A 192 -16.71 5.42 -17.23
N LYS A 193 -17.37 4.25 -17.31
CA LYS A 193 -17.55 3.33 -16.19
C LYS A 193 -16.32 2.45 -15.99
#